data_AF-V7CMQ7-F1
#
_entry.id   AF-V7CMQ7-F1
#
_cell.length_a   1.000
_cell.length_b   1.000
_cell.length_c   1.000
_cell.angle_alpha   90.00
_cell.angle_beta   90.00
_cell.angle_gamma   90.00
#
_symmetry.space_group_name_H-M   'P 1'
#
loop_
_entity.id
_entity.type
_entity.pdbx_description
1 polymer ?
#
loop_
_entity_poly.entity_id
_entity_poly.type
_entity_poly.pdbx_seq_one_letter_code
_entity_poly.pdbx_strand_id
1 'polypeptide(L)' 'MKYVLLEMDRILRPGGHVIIRESTYFVDAVATVGKGMRWICLKEKTEYGVDKEKVLICQKKLWHSSNTGSR' A
#
# COMPACT_ATOMS: atom_id res chain seq x y z
N MET A 1 -6.09 -17.62 3.43
CA MET A 1 -5.33 -16.34 3.43
C MET A 1 -5.28 -15.68 2.03
N LYS A 2 -6.36 -15.73 1.23
CA LYS A 2 -6.33 -15.27 -0.18
C LYS A 2 -6.65 -13.77 -0.36
N TYR A 3 -7.24 -13.12 0.65
CA TYR A 3 -7.80 -11.76 0.53
C TYR A 3 -7.30 -10.78 1.59
N VAL A 4 -6.13 -11.05 2.20
CA VAL A 4 -5.63 -10.24 3.33
C VAL A 4 -5.53 -8.76 2.96
N LEU A 5 -4.97 -8.41 1.80
CA LEU A 5 -4.86 -7.02 1.34
C LEU A 5 -6.22 -6.34 1.15
N LEU A 6 -7.23 -7.08 0.70
CA LEU A 6 -8.59 -6.59 0.50
C LEU A 6 -9.26 -6.28 1.84
N GLU A 7 -9.10 -7.16 2.83
CA GLU A 7 -9.61 -6.92 4.18
C GLU A 7 -8.85 -5.78 4.88
N MET A 8 -7.54 -5.64 4.65
CA MET A 8 -6.79 -4.48 5.11
C MET A 8 -7.33 -3.17 4.50
N ASP A 9 -7.66 -3.16 3.21
CA ASP A 9 -8.26 -1.97 2.57
C ASP A 9 -9.61 -1.58 3.18
N ARG A 10 -10.44 -2.56 3.53
CA ARG A 10 -11.74 -2.32 4.17
C ARG A 10 -11.61 -1.72 5.57
N ILE A 11 -10.59 -2.14 6.33
CA ILE A 11 -10.31 -1.65 7.68
C ILE A 11 -9.67 -0.26 7.63
N LEU A 12 -8.78 -0.02 6.66
CA LEU A 12 -8.00 1.19 6.57
C LEU A 12 -8.86 2.39 6.17
N ARG A 13 -8.95 3.38 7.06
CA ARG A 13 -9.62 4.66 6.78
C ARG A 13 -8.73 5.57 5.91
N PRO A 14 -9.32 6.50 5.14
CA PRO A 14 -8.57 7.54 4.43
C PRO A 14 -7.58 8.28 5.34
N GLY A 15 -6.36 8.50 4.84
CA GLY A 15 -5.24 9.06 5.60
C GLY A 15 -4.50 8.04 6.49
N GLY A 16 -5.09 6.86 6.71
CA GLY A 16 -4.48 5.76 7.46
C GLY A 16 -3.29 5.15 6.74
N HIS A 17 -2.40 4.56 7.53
CA HIS A 17 -1.16 3.94 7.07
C HIS A 17 -1.14 2.43 7.32
N VAL A 18 -0.46 1.72 6.43
CA VAL A 18 -0.15 0.30 6.55
C VAL A 18 1.35 0.14 6.39
N ILE A 19 1.95 -0.66 7.27
CA ILE A 19 3.37 -0.99 7.24
C ILE A 19 3.49 -2.50 7.08
N ILE A 20 4.20 -2.95 6.05
CA ILE A 20 4.36 -4.36 5.71
C ILE A 20 5.86 -4.63 5.59
N ARG A 21 6.38 -5.56 6.39
CA ARG A 21 7.77 -6.04 6.30
C ARG A 21 7.74 -7.46 5.79
N GLU A 22 8.32 -7.69 4.62
CA GLU A 22 8.31 -9.01 3.99
C GLU A 22 9.47 -9.13 2.98
N SER A 23 9.69 -10.33 2.45
CA SER A 23 10.66 -10.55 1.38
C SER A 23 10.42 -9.65 0.16
N THR A 24 11.50 -9.23 -0.48
CA THR A 24 11.47 -8.27 -1.59
C THR A 24 10.50 -8.69 -2.71
N TYR A 25 10.41 -9.99 -2.99
CA TYR A 25 9.50 -10.55 -3.98
C TYR A 25 8.01 -10.23 -3.68
N PHE A 26 7.57 -10.45 -2.44
CA PHE A 26 6.18 -10.17 -2.08
C PHE A 26 5.94 -8.67 -1.91
N VAL A 27 6.90 -7.91 -1.42
CA VAL A 27 6.79 -6.45 -1.30
C VAL A 27 6.48 -5.80 -2.66
N ASP A 28 7.10 -6.27 -3.74
CA ASP A 28 6.84 -5.77 -5.09
C ASP A 28 5.42 -6.11 -5.57
N ALA A 29 4.95 -7.32 -5.31
CA ALA A 29 3.59 -7.74 -5.62
C ALA A 29 2.54 -6.93 -4.83
N VAL A 30 2.76 -6.77 -3.53
CA VAL A 30 1.87 -6.01 -2.64
C VAL A 30 1.83 -4.53 -3.03
N ALA A 31 2.97 -3.92 -3.35
CA ALA A 31 3.03 -2.53 -3.80
C ALA A 31 2.22 -2.32 -5.09
N THR A 32 2.27 -3.29 -6.01
CA THR A 32 1.48 -3.26 -7.25
C THR A 32 -0.02 -3.28 -6.96
N VAL A 33 -0.46 -4.18 -6.08
CA VAL A 33 -1.87 -4.27 -5.66
C VAL A 33 -2.32 -3.02 -4.92
N GLY A 34 -1.52 -2.54 -3.96
CA GLY A 34 -1.81 -1.33 -3.18
C GLY A 34 -1.93 -0.09 -4.07
N LYS A 35 -1.09 0.05 -5.09
CA LYS A 35 -1.23 1.11 -6.11
C LYS A 35 -2.55 1.02 -6.85
N GLY A 36 -3.02 -0.19 -7.20
CA GLY A 36 -4.35 -0.42 -7.77
C GLY A 36 -5.49 -0.01 -6.84
N MET A 37 -5.31 -0.17 -5.53
CA MET A 37 -6.23 0.30 -4.48
C MET A 37 -6.10 1.81 -4.19
N ARG A 38 -5.28 2.54 -4.97
CA ARG A 38 -4.97 3.98 -4.83
C ARG A 38 -4.26 4.32 -3.52
N TRP A 39 -3.47 3.40 -2.98
CA TRP A 39 -2.55 3.70 -1.90
C TRP A 39 -1.28 4.35 -2.46
N ILE A 40 -0.70 5.29 -1.69
CA ILE A 40 0.64 5.81 -1.95
C ILE A 40 1.60 4.95 -1.17
N CYS A 41 2.52 4.25 -1.84
CA CYS A 41 3.44 3.35 -1.18
C CYS A 41 4.90 3.81 -1.37
N LEU A 42 5.66 3.73 -0.28
CA LEU A 42 7.10 3.96 -0.20
C LEU A 42 7.78 2.66 0.23
N LYS A 43 8.86 2.29 -0.47
CA LYS A 43 9.66 1.11 -0.15
C LYS A 43 10.93 1.57 0.53
N GLU A 44 11.18 1.04 1.72
CA GLU A 44 12.36 1.32 2.53
C GLU A 44 13.19 0.06 2.75
N LYS A 45 14.49 0.26 2.93
CA LYS A 45 15.41 -0.82 3.32
C LYS A 45 15.20 -1.15 4.80
N THR A 46 15.50 -2.40 5.15
CA THR A 46 15.57 -2.81 6.56
C THR A 46 16.84 -2.31 7.23
N GLU A 47 16.84 -2.33 8.56
CA GLU A 47 17.95 -2.02 9.46
C GLU A 47 19.24 -2.78 9.11
N TYR A 48 19.12 -3.99 8.58
CA TYR A 48 20.25 -4.84 8.21
C TYR A 48 20.85 -4.49 6.85
N GLY A 49 20.17 -3.68 6.03
CA GLY A 49 20.63 -3.30 4.68
C GLY A 49 20.68 -4.46 3.68
N VAL A 50 20.13 -5.62 4.03
CA VAL A 50 20.12 -6.82 3.19
C VAL A 50 18.88 -6.80 2.30
N ASP A 51 19.07 -6.91 0.99
CA ASP A 51 17.98 -6.85 -0.02
C ASP A 51 17.04 -8.09 -0.04
N LYS A 52 17.14 -8.98 0.95
CA LYS A 52 16.23 -10.13 1.08
C LYS A 52 14.84 -9.71 1.55
N GLU A 53 14.77 -8.68 2.39
CA GLU A 53 13.53 -8.17 2.98
C GLU A 53 13.45 -6.64 2.84
N LYS A 54 12.23 -6.12 2.71
CA LYS A 54 11.97 -4.68 2.61
C LYS A 54 10.76 -4.30 3.45
N VAL A 55 10.70 -3.03 3.79
CA VAL A 55 9.55 -2.43 4.46
C VAL A 55 8.77 -1.61 3.44
N LEU A 56 7.47 -1.88 3.32
CA LEU A 56 6.54 -1.13 2.51
C LEU A 56 5.65 -0.30 3.43
N ILE A 57 5.68 1.01 3.25
CA ILE A 57 4.83 1.95 3.98
C ILE A 57 3.83 2.51 2.98
N CYS A 58 2.55 2.23 3.18
CA CYS A 58 1.49 2.69 2.30
C CYS A 58 0.50 3.58 3.04
N GLN A 59 0.04 4.66 2.39
CA GLN A 59 -1.04 5.52 2.88
C GLN A 59 -2.25 5.44 1.94
N LYS A 60 -3.44 5.21 2.51
CA LYS A 60 -4.68 5.22 1.72
C LYS A 60 -5.17 6.64 1.49
N LYS A 61 -5.28 7.04 0.23
CA LYS A 61 -5.88 8.34 -0.12
C LYS A 61 -7.39 8.33 0.08
N LEU A 62 -7.93 9.48 0.43
CA LEU A 62 -9.35 9.73 0.35
C LEU A 62 -9.78 9.70 -1.12
N TRP A 63 -10.83 8.94 -1.42
CA TRP A 63 -11.42 8.90 -2.74
C TRP A 63 -12.39 10.08 -2.87
N HIS A 64 -11.99 11.09 -3.63
CA HIS A 64 -12.92 12.08 -4.15
C HIS A 64 -13.29 11.69 -5.57
N SER A 65 -14.59 11.57 -5.86
CA SER A 65 -15.05 11.69 -7.23
C SER A 65 -14.81 13.14 -7.64
N SER A 66 -13.89 13.38 -8.57
CA SER A 66 -13.80 14.68 -9.22
C SER A 66 -15.04 14.84 -10.09
N ASN A 67 -16.14 15.30 -9.50
CA ASN A 67 -17.23 15.86 -10.28
C ASN A 67 -16.82 17.29 -10.66
N THR A 68 -15.80 17.41 -11.52
CA THR A 68 -15.59 18.65 -12.28
C THR A 68 -16.76 18.73 -13.23
N GLY A 69 -17.85 19.33 -12.73
CA GLY A 69 -19.04 19.59 -13.52
C GLY A 69 -18.60 20.30 -14.79
N SER A 70 -18.93 19.68 -15.92
CA SER A 70 -18.97 20.34 -17.22
C SER A 70 -19.93 21.52 -17.10
N ARG A 71 -19.40 22.69 -16.76
CA ARG A 71 -20.04 23.97 -17.02
C ARG A 71 -19.46 24.52 -18.31
#